data_AF-A0A060XUH6-F1
#
_entry.id   AF-A0A060XUH6-F1
#
_cell.length_a   1.000
_cell.length_b   1.000
_cell.length_c   1.000
_cell.angle_alpha   90.00
_cell.angle_beta   90.00
_cell.angle_gamma   90.00
#
_symmetry.space_group_name_H-M   'P 1'
#
loop_
_entity.id
_entity.type
_entity.pdbx_description
1 polymer ?
#
loop_
_entity_poly.entity_id
_entity_poly.type
_entity_poly.pdbx_seq_one_letter_code
_entity_poly.pdbx_strand_id
1 'polypeptide(L)'
;ASAVTLQLVFFDGEESFEEWTATDSLYGSRHLAERMAHTPHPLGSTHTNLLQAVDLFVLLDLLGGPDPLIVNHFDNTARWFDRLIAAEKRLHRQGLLTSHPSEQTYFRKDVYLGPVQDDHIPFLHKGVPVLHVIATPFPPFWHTLDDTEENMHRPTVENLTKILAVFLAEYLGF
;
A
#
# COMPACT_ATOMS: atom_id res chain seq x y z
N ALA A 1 -15.00 13.06 -19.16
CA ALA A 1 -14.10 12.15 -18.42
C ALA A 1 -14.79 11.77 -17.12
N SER A 2 -14.78 10.49 -16.74
CA SER A 2 -15.23 10.11 -15.39
C SER A 2 -14.26 10.71 -14.37
N ALA A 3 -14.76 11.32 -13.31
CA ALA A 3 -13.91 11.87 -12.26
C ALA A 3 -13.30 10.73 -11.43
N VAL A 4 -11.99 10.78 -11.20
CA VAL A 4 -11.32 9.90 -10.24
C VAL A 4 -11.84 10.21 -8.83
N THR A 5 -12.03 9.18 -8.01
CA THR A 5 -12.49 9.29 -6.63
C THR A 5 -11.74 8.28 -5.75
N LEU A 6 -11.95 8.36 -4.44
CA LEU A 6 -11.35 7.47 -3.44
C LEU A 6 -12.27 6.30 -3.10
N GLN A 7 -11.68 5.11 -3.00
CA GLN A 7 -12.30 3.93 -2.40
C GLN A 7 -11.38 3.38 -1.31
N LEU A 8 -11.96 3.03 -0.17
CA LEU A 8 -11.26 2.30 0.89
C LEU A 8 -11.77 0.86 0.92
N VAL A 9 -10.85 -0.09 1.03
CA VAL A 9 -11.12 -1.52 1.13
C VAL A 9 -10.37 -2.06 2.34
N PHE A 10 -11.07 -2.80 3.18
CA PHE A 10 -10.50 -3.51 4.31
C PHE A 10 -10.74 -4.99 4.01
N PHE A 11 -9.68 -5.72 3.67
CA PHE A 11 -9.78 -7.13 3.36
C PHE A 11 -9.94 -7.95 4.63
N ASP A 12 -10.56 -9.13 4.46
CA ASP A 12 -10.73 -10.13 5.51
C ASP A 12 -9.99 -11.39 5.08
N GLY A 13 -9.43 -12.13 6.04
CA GLY A 13 -8.66 -13.34 5.81
C GLY A 13 -7.48 -13.15 4.84
N GLU A 14 -6.61 -12.19 5.10
CA GLU A 14 -5.34 -12.06 4.38
C GLU A 14 -4.40 -13.22 4.77
N GLU A 15 -4.24 -13.44 6.08
CA GLU A 15 -3.38 -14.47 6.65
C GLU A 15 -3.79 -15.90 6.30
N SER A 16 -2.81 -16.80 6.29
CA SER A 16 -3.02 -18.25 6.26
C SER A 16 -3.49 -18.80 7.60
N PHE A 17 -4.30 -19.84 7.60
CA PHE A 17 -4.69 -20.58 8.80
C PHE A 17 -3.59 -21.55 9.27
N GLU A 18 -2.88 -22.21 8.35
CA GLU A 18 -1.81 -23.16 8.68
C GLU A 18 -0.50 -22.80 7.95
N GLU A 19 -0.48 -22.96 6.63
CA GLU A 19 0.70 -22.73 5.82
C GLU A 19 0.36 -21.79 4.68
N TRP A 20 1.18 -20.76 4.50
CA TRP A 20 1.02 -19.82 3.40
C TRP A 20 1.13 -20.54 2.04
N THR A 21 -0.01 -20.73 1.38
CA THR A 21 -0.12 -21.39 0.08
C THR A 21 -1.12 -20.66 -0.81
N ALA A 22 -1.19 -21.01 -2.10
CA ALA A 22 -2.13 -20.41 -3.04
C ALA A 22 -3.62 -20.58 -2.65
N THR A 23 -3.94 -21.54 -1.78
CA THR A 23 -5.31 -21.80 -1.31
C THR A 23 -5.54 -21.40 0.14
N ASP A 24 -4.48 -21.37 0.95
CA ASP A 24 -4.47 -20.97 2.36
C ASP A 24 -3.71 -19.64 2.52
N SER A 25 -4.32 -18.57 2.01
CA SER A 25 -3.92 -17.15 2.10
C SER A 25 -4.89 -16.31 1.29
N LEU A 26 -4.90 -14.99 1.49
CA LEU A 26 -5.51 -14.00 0.60
C LEU A 26 -6.99 -14.27 0.27
N TYR A 27 -7.75 -14.78 1.24
CA TYR A 27 -9.12 -15.25 1.03
C TYR A 27 -10.03 -14.13 0.53
N GLY A 28 -10.04 -12.99 1.22
CA GLY A 28 -10.87 -11.85 0.89
C GLY A 28 -10.45 -11.17 -0.41
N SER A 29 -9.16 -10.95 -0.63
CA SER A 29 -8.65 -10.31 -1.84
C SER A 29 -8.81 -11.19 -3.09
N ARG A 30 -8.58 -12.50 -3.01
CA ARG A 30 -8.87 -13.44 -4.12
C ARG A 30 -10.34 -13.37 -4.52
N HIS A 31 -11.25 -13.42 -3.54
CA HIS A 31 -12.68 -13.30 -3.79
C HIS A 31 -13.04 -11.93 -4.38
N LEU A 32 -12.58 -10.82 -3.79
CA LEU A 32 -12.96 -9.49 -4.24
C LEU A 32 -12.45 -9.19 -5.65
N ALA A 33 -11.18 -9.52 -5.96
CA ALA A 33 -10.62 -9.31 -7.29
C ALA A 33 -11.41 -10.08 -8.36
N GLU A 34 -11.79 -11.33 -8.07
CA GLU A 34 -12.63 -12.13 -8.98
C GLU A 34 -14.02 -11.52 -9.17
N ARG A 35 -14.65 -11.07 -8.08
CA ARG A 35 -15.96 -10.43 -8.14
C ARG A 35 -15.92 -9.12 -8.93
N MET A 36 -14.90 -8.30 -8.73
CA MET A 36 -14.70 -7.04 -9.47
C MET A 36 -14.44 -7.28 -10.96
N ALA A 37 -13.72 -8.35 -11.31
CA ALA A 37 -13.50 -8.74 -12.72
C ALA A 37 -14.80 -9.06 -13.46
N HIS A 38 -15.79 -9.62 -12.74
CA HIS A 38 -17.08 -10.06 -13.29
C HIS A 38 -18.20 -9.02 -13.12
N THR A 39 -17.92 -7.87 -12.51
CA THR A 39 -18.93 -6.82 -12.28
C THR A 39 -18.77 -5.71 -13.32
N PRO A 40 -19.73 -5.51 -14.24
CA PRO A 40 -19.69 -4.43 -15.20
C PRO A 40 -19.55 -3.04 -14.57
N HIS A 41 -18.71 -2.19 -15.15
CA HIS A 41 -18.56 -0.80 -14.71
C HIS A 41 -18.21 0.12 -15.89
N PRO A 42 -18.91 1.26 -16.10
CA PRO A 42 -20.09 1.70 -15.35
C PRO A 42 -21.28 0.74 -15.53
N LEU A 43 -22.35 0.92 -14.74
CA LEU A 43 -23.52 0.04 -14.78
C LEU A 43 -24.06 -0.07 -16.22
N GLY A 44 -24.23 -1.31 -16.69
CA GLY A 44 -24.67 -1.59 -18.06
C GLY A 44 -23.55 -1.62 -19.10
N SER A 45 -22.28 -1.43 -18.71
CA SER A 45 -21.14 -1.65 -19.62
C SER A 45 -21.09 -3.11 -20.08
N THR A 46 -20.75 -3.33 -21.34
CA THR A 46 -20.50 -4.66 -21.91
C THR A 46 -19.02 -4.92 -22.19
N HIS A 47 -18.17 -3.90 -22.01
CA HIS A 47 -16.75 -3.94 -22.38
C HIS A 47 -15.81 -3.68 -21.21
N THR A 48 -16.34 -3.14 -20.10
CA THR A 48 -15.53 -2.74 -18.95
C THR A 48 -16.10 -3.23 -17.63
N ASN A 49 -15.22 -3.52 -16.67
CA ASN A 49 -15.56 -4.02 -15.33
C ASN A 49 -14.96 -3.16 -14.21
N LEU A 50 -15.30 -3.47 -12.96
CA LEU A 50 -14.82 -2.73 -11.79
C LEU A 50 -13.29 -2.75 -11.64
N LEU A 51 -12.61 -3.83 -12.03
CA LEU A 51 -11.14 -3.87 -11.96
C LEU A 51 -10.50 -2.82 -12.86
N GLN A 52 -11.03 -2.64 -14.06
CA GLN A 52 -10.52 -1.63 -15.01
C GLN A 52 -10.81 -0.18 -14.55
N ALA A 53 -11.67 0.01 -13.55
CA ALA A 53 -11.90 1.31 -12.93
C ALA A 53 -10.88 1.63 -11.82
N VAL A 54 -10.07 0.66 -11.38
CA VAL A 54 -9.03 0.87 -10.37
C VAL A 54 -7.82 1.53 -11.03
N ASP A 55 -7.69 2.84 -10.82
CA ASP A 55 -6.60 3.65 -11.40
C ASP A 55 -5.24 3.35 -10.75
N LEU A 56 -5.23 3.17 -9.43
CA LEU A 56 -4.08 2.74 -8.64
C LEU A 56 -4.57 2.05 -7.36
N PHE A 57 -4.07 0.85 -7.10
CA PHE A 57 -4.26 0.15 -5.83
C PHE A 57 -3.07 0.42 -4.91
N VAL A 58 -3.28 1.27 -3.90
CA VAL A 58 -2.30 1.49 -2.83
C VAL A 58 -2.62 0.55 -1.67
N LEU A 59 -1.74 -0.42 -1.40
CA LEU A 59 -1.90 -1.39 -0.30
C LEU A 59 -0.94 -1.01 0.83
N LEU A 60 -1.46 -0.88 2.05
CA LEU A 60 -0.69 -0.56 3.25
C LEU A 60 -0.62 -1.82 4.11
N ASP A 61 0.58 -2.26 4.46
CA ASP A 61 0.76 -3.43 5.31
C ASP A 61 2.03 -3.33 6.17
N LEU A 62 2.01 -3.97 7.34
CA LEU A 62 3.10 -4.03 8.33
C LEU A 62 3.71 -2.65 8.68
N LEU A 63 2.86 -1.64 8.82
CA LEU A 63 3.26 -0.29 9.21
C LEU A 63 2.99 -0.07 10.71
N GLY A 64 3.97 0.45 11.44
CA GLY A 64 3.81 0.77 12.86
C GLY A 64 5.11 0.74 13.65
N GLY A 65 6.08 -0.08 13.21
CA GLY A 65 7.42 -0.12 13.79
C GLY A 65 8.24 1.18 13.57
N PRO A 66 9.32 1.37 14.33
CA PRO A 66 10.24 2.48 14.11
C PRO A 66 10.99 2.33 12.77
N ASP A 67 11.28 3.45 12.12
CA ASP A 67 12.15 3.55 10.94
C ASP A 67 11.93 2.49 9.83
N PRO A 68 10.68 2.31 9.33
CA PRO A 68 10.40 1.31 8.31
C PRO A 68 11.13 1.67 7.02
N LEU A 69 11.78 0.68 6.40
CA LEU A 69 12.28 0.78 5.04
C LEU A 69 11.17 0.34 4.09
N ILE A 70 10.66 1.24 3.26
CA ILE A 70 9.62 0.94 2.27
C ILE A 70 10.27 1.08 0.90
N VAL A 71 10.21 0.03 0.07
CA VAL A 71 10.90 -0.01 -1.23
C VAL A 71 9.93 0.07 -2.41
N ASN A 72 10.45 0.40 -3.59
CA ASN A 72 9.65 0.38 -4.82
C ASN A 72 9.57 -1.04 -5.39
N HIS A 73 8.40 -1.67 -5.29
CA HIS A 73 8.18 -3.04 -5.78
C HIS A 73 7.86 -3.13 -7.28
N PHE A 74 7.34 -2.07 -7.91
CA PHE A 74 6.84 -2.13 -9.30
C PHE A 74 7.26 -0.92 -10.14
N ASP A 75 7.84 -1.18 -11.31
CA ASP A 75 8.30 -0.12 -12.22
C ASP A 75 7.15 0.69 -12.82
N ASN A 76 6.01 0.06 -13.12
CA ASN A 76 4.86 0.72 -13.73
C ASN A 76 4.17 1.73 -12.81
N THR A 77 4.36 1.64 -11.50
CA THR A 77 3.86 2.60 -10.50
C THR A 77 4.96 3.41 -9.83
N ALA A 78 6.22 3.26 -10.28
CA ALA A 78 7.38 3.93 -9.70
C ALA A 78 7.30 5.48 -9.70
N ARG A 79 6.51 6.06 -10.61
CA ARG A 79 6.22 7.51 -10.62
C ARG A 79 5.39 7.96 -9.42
N TRP A 80 4.51 7.09 -8.92
CA TRP A 80 3.69 7.34 -7.73
C TRP A 80 4.52 7.14 -6.46
N PHE A 81 5.43 6.16 -6.48
CA PHE A 81 6.44 6.01 -5.43
C PHE A 81 7.31 7.28 -5.29
N ASP A 82 7.71 7.91 -6.41
CA ASP A 82 8.44 9.18 -6.37
C ASP A 82 7.64 10.32 -5.70
N ARG A 83 6.29 10.29 -5.76
CA ARG A 83 5.43 11.26 -5.06
C ARG A 83 5.48 11.07 -3.54
N LEU A 84 5.53 9.82 -3.06
CA LEU A 84 5.72 9.53 -1.63
C LEU A 84 7.07 10.06 -1.13
N ILE A 85 8.15 9.80 -1.88
CA ILE A 85 9.49 10.36 -1.58
C ILE A 85 9.44 11.90 -1.55
N ALA A 86 8.81 12.53 -2.54
CA ALA A 86 8.72 13.98 -2.60
C ALA A 86 7.93 14.58 -1.43
N ALA A 87 6.83 13.92 -1.02
CA ALA A 87 6.02 14.32 0.12
C ALA A 87 6.82 14.21 1.44
N GLU A 88 7.51 13.08 1.66
CA GLU A 88 8.41 12.87 2.81
C GLU A 88 9.46 13.98 2.90
N LYS A 89 10.24 14.20 1.83
CA LYS A 89 11.29 15.23 1.79
C LYS A 89 10.75 16.63 2.08
N ARG A 90 9.59 16.95 1.51
CA ARG A 90 8.96 18.26 1.70
C ARG A 90 8.50 18.47 3.14
N LEU A 91 7.86 17.48 3.75
CA LEU A 91 7.43 17.54 5.15
C LEU A 91 8.62 17.61 6.10
N HIS A 92 9.71 16.88 5.82
CA HIS A 92 10.94 16.97 6.58
C HIS A 92 11.55 18.37 6.55
N ARG A 93 11.73 18.96 5.35
CA ARG A 93 12.30 20.32 5.19
C ARG A 93 11.48 21.40 5.91
N GLN A 94 10.19 21.17 6.09
CA GLN A 94 9.30 22.07 6.82
C GLN A 94 9.30 21.84 8.34
N GLY A 95 10.05 20.85 8.83
CA GLY A 95 10.08 20.49 10.25
C GLY A 95 8.78 19.86 10.76
N LEU A 96 7.99 19.25 9.87
CA LEU A 96 6.67 18.69 10.19
C LEU A 96 6.70 17.19 10.55
N LEU A 97 7.87 16.55 10.42
CA LEU A 97 8.07 15.15 10.78
C LEU A 97 8.80 15.04 12.12
N THR A 98 8.35 14.13 12.99
CA THR A 98 8.89 13.90 14.34
C THR A 98 9.83 12.70 14.33
N SER A 99 10.95 12.73 15.05
CA SER A 99 11.92 11.62 15.09
C SER A 99 12.39 11.16 13.70
N HIS A 100 12.60 12.12 12.79
CA HIS A 100 12.92 11.87 11.39
C HIS A 100 14.30 12.48 11.05
N PRO A 101 15.41 11.73 11.22
CA PRO A 101 16.75 12.30 11.25
C PRO A 101 17.36 12.66 9.89
N SER A 102 16.85 12.10 8.80
CA SER A 102 17.31 12.33 7.42
C SER A 102 16.21 12.99 6.59
N GLU A 103 16.51 13.62 5.47
CA GLU A 103 15.49 14.15 4.56
C GLU A 103 14.64 13.04 3.91
N GLN A 104 15.22 11.84 3.79
CA GLN A 104 14.58 10.64 3.26
C GLN A 104 15.00 9.49 4.16
N THR A 105 14.06 8.99 4.95
CA THR A 105 14.24 7.89 5.91
C THR A 105 13.44 6.66 5.46
N TYR A 106 12.16 6.81 5.12
CA TYR A 106 11.23 5.70 4.93
C TYR A 106 11.20 5.16 3.51
N PHE A 107 10.98 6.02 2.51
CA PHE A 107 10.74 5.57 1.13
C PHE A 107 12.04 5.52 0.34
N ARG A 108 12.48 4.33 -0.10
CA ARG A 108 13.76 4.12 -0.79
C ARG A 108 13.57 3.37 -2.10
N LYS A 109 13.75 4.08 -3.21
CA LYS A 109 13.62 3.53 -4.57
C LYS A 109 14.91 2.90 -5.11
N ASP A 110 16.04 3.21 -4.47
CA ASP A 110 17.39 2.72 -4.80
C ASP A 110 17.69 1.32 -4.23
N VAL A 111 16.76 0.78 -3.42
CA VAL A 111 16.88 -0.54 -2.81
C VAL A 111 15.88 -1.47 -3.47
N TYR A 112 16.35 -2.65 -3.90
CA TYR A 112 15.50 -3.72 -4.38
C TYR A 112 15.54 -4.87 -3.38
N LEU A 113 14.40 -5.13 -2.75
CA LEU A 113 14.12 -6.33 -1.97
C LEU A 113 13.06 -7.09 -2.77
N GLY A 114 13.18 -8.41 -2.86
CA GLY A 114 12.37 -9.25 -3.75
C GLY A 114 10.85 -9.07 -3.58
N PRO A 115 10.04 -9.71 -4.44
CA PRO A 115 8.59 -9.58 -4.35
C PRO A 115 8.08 -10.10 -3.01
N VAL A 116 7.06 -9.40 -2.48
CA VAL A 116 6.30 -9.81 -1.30
C VAL A 116 4.92 -10.24 -1.76
N GLN A 117 4.42 -11.37 -1.25
CA GLN A 117 3.04 -11.80 -1.50
C GLN A 117 2.14 -11.19 -0.44
N ASP A 118 1.01 -10.63 -0.88
CA ASP A 118 0.02 -9.91 -0.05
C ASP A 118 -1.25 -9.72 -0.90
N ASP A 119 -2.30 -9.09 -0.37
CA ASP A 119 -3.63 -8.89 -0.94
C ASP A 119 -3.66 -8.22 -2.32
N HIS A 120 -2.55 -7.61 -2.75
CA HIS A 120 -2.43 -7.05 -4.08
C HIS A 120 -2.27 -8.11 -5.18
N ILE A 121 -1.82 -9.33 -4.86
CA ILE A 121 -1.49 -10.37 -5.85
C ILE A 121 -2.67 -10.70 -6.80
N PRO A 122 -3.91 -10.91 -6.31
CA PRO A 122 -5.05 -11.21 -7.17
C PRO A 122 -5.42 -10.05 -8.12
N PHE A 123 -5.17 -8.81 -7.71
CA PHE A 123 -5.41 -7.60 -8.51
C PHE A 123 -4.28 -7.39 -9.53
N LEU A 124 -3.03 -7.55 -9.10
CA LEU A 124 -1.84 -7.45 -9.93
C LEU A 124 -1.89 -8.43 -11.10
N HIS A 125 -2.24 -9.69 -10.85
CA HIS A 125 -2.39 -10.72 -11.89
C HIS A 125 -3.47 -10.38 -12.94
N LYS A 126 -4.42 -9.51 -12.58
CA LYS A 126 -5.48 -9.03 -13.47
C LYS A 126 -5.18 -7.65 -14.07
N GLY A 127 -3.95 -7.16 -13.92
CA GLY A 127 -3.44 -5.96 -14.57
C GLY A 127 -3.69 -4.64 -13.83
N VAL A 128 -4.13 -4.69 -12.56
CA VAL A 128 -4.30 -3.48 -11.74
C VAL A 128 -2.92 -2.91 -11.39
N PRO A 129 -2.68 -1.60 -11.57
CA PRO A 129 -1.46 -0.96 -11.09
C PRO A 129 -1.41 -0.95 -9.56
N VAL A 130 -0.32 -1.47 -8.97
CA VAL A 130 -0.17 -1.59 -7.51
C VAL A 130 0.95 -0.68 -7.00
N LEU A 131 0.70 0.02 -5.91
CA LEU A 131 1.71 0.68 -5.08
C LEU A 131 1.69 0.02 -3.70
N HIS A 132 2.62 -0.91 -3.46
CA HIS A 132 2.69 -1.68 -2.22
C HIS A 132 3.53 -0.93 -1.19
N VAL A 133 2.88 -0.43 -0.15
CA VAL A 133 3.45 0.33 0.95
C VAL A 133 3.58 -0.61 2.14
N ILE A 134 4.64 -1.42 2.12
CA ILE A 134 4.99 -2.40 3.14
C ILE A 134 6.42 -2.19 3.63
N ALA A 135 6.65 -2.37 4.93
CA ALA A 135 8.00 -2.33 5.49
C ALA A 135 8.78 -3.58 5.07
N THR A 136 9.98 -3.43 4.51
CA THR A 136 10.89 -4.52 4.11
C THR A 136 12.33 -4.18 4.50
N PRO A 137 13.00 -4.96 5.38
CA PRO A 137 12.50 -6.17 6.05
C PRO A 137 11.30 -5.89 6.96
N PHE A 138 10.53 -6.95 7.25
CA PHE A 138 9.35 -6.86 8.10
C PHE A 138 9.74 -6.43 9.53
N PRO A 139 8.82 -5.82 10.30
CA PRO A 139 9.06 -5.50 11.69
C PRO A 139 9.54 -6.75 12.47
N PRO A 140 10.49 -6.60 13.42
CA PRO A 140 11.07 -7.75 14.12
C PRO A 140 10.07 -8.52 14.99
N PHE A 141 8.92 -7.92 15.29
CA PHE A 141 7.81 -8.51 16.03
C PHE A 141 6.71 -9.08 15.13
N TRP A 142 6.87 -9.05 13.80
CA TRP A 142 5.90 -9.64 12.88
C TRP A 142 5.70 -11.13 13.17
N HIS A 143 4.43 -11.56 13.22
CA HIS A 143 4.01 -12.93 13.58
C HIS A 143 4.50 -13.41 14.95
N THR A 144 4.76 -12.48 15.88
CA THR A 144 5.01 -12.81 17.30
C THR A 144 3.93 -12.21 18.19
N LEU A 145 3.86 -12.68 19.44
CA LEU A 145 2.97 -12.09 20.45
C LEU A 145 3.38 -10.68 20.87
N ASP A 146 4.54 -10.19 20.42
CA ASP A 146 5.02 -8.86 20.69
C ASP A 146 4.45 -7.81 19.71
N ASP A 147 3.78 -8.22 18.62
CA ASP A 147 3.08 -7.29 17.72
C ASP A 147 1.84 -6.69 18.39
N THR A 148 2.09 -5.63 19.15
CA THR A 148 1.14 -5.02 20.10
C THR A 148 1.28 -3.50 20.08
N GLU A 149 0.29 -2.80 20.63
CA GLU A 149 0.31 -1.34 20.72
C GLU A 149 1.56 -0.79 21.44
N GLU A 150 2.10 -1.53 22.42
CA GLU A 150 3.28 -1.10 23.19
C GLU A 150 4.54 -1.00 22.31
N ASN A 151 4.66 -1.85 21.29
CA ASN A 151 5.78 -1.85 20.35
C ASN A 151 5.55 -0.94 19.13
N MET A 152 4.40 -0.28 19.04
CA MET A 152 4.12 0.69 17.99
C MET A 152 4.90 1.99 18.21
N HIS A 153 5.61 2.45 17.18
CA HIS A 153 6.32 3.70 17.19
C HIS A 153 5.42 4.85 16.71
N ARG A 154 4.72 5.49 17.66
CA ARG A 154 3.77 6.60 17.40
C ARG A 154 4.31 7.70 16.47
N PRO A 155 5.56 8.20 16.61
CA PRO A 155 6.09 9.20 15.69
C PRO A 155 6.13 8.74 14.23
N THR A 156 6.47 7.48 13.97
CA THR A 156 6.46 6.92 12.61
C THR A 156 5.04 6.92 12.05
N VAL A 157 4.06 6.43 12.83
CA VAL A 157 2.65 6.35 12.40
C VAL A 157 2.11 7.73 12.03
N GLU A 158 2.38 8.75 12.86
CA GLU A 158 1.98 10.13 12.57
C GLU A 158 2.66 10.69 11.32
N ASN A 159 3.95 10.41 11.13
CA ASN A 159 4.69 10.86 9.95
C ASN A 159 4.16 10.23 8.66
N LEU A 160 3.96 8.91 8.65
CA LEU A 160 3.40 8.19 7.50
C LEU A 160 1.98 8.68 7.20
N THR A 161 1.17 8.96 8.23
CA THR A 161 -0.17 9.55 8.05
C THR A 161 -0.11 10.88 7.31
N LYS A 162 0.83 11.79 7.68
CA LYS A 162 1.02 13.08 6.99
C LYS A 162 1.46 12.87 5.54
N ILE A 163 2.40 11.96 5.30
CA ILE A 163 2.92 11.68 3.94
C ILE A 163 1.80 11.13 3.05
N LEU A 164 1.02 10.17 3.55
CA LEU A 164 -0.11 9.58 2.83
C LEU A 164 -1.24 10.59 2.59
N ALA A 165 -1.54 11.46 3.56
CA ALA A 165 -2.53 12.52 3.40
C ALA A 165 -2.11 13.50 2.29
N VAL A 166 -0.84 13.88 2.26
CA VAL A 166 -0.27 14.72 1.19
C VAL A 166 -0.35 14.01 -0.16
N PHE A 167 0.05 12.73 -0.23
CA PHE A 167 -0.02 11.95 -1.46
C PHE A 167 -1.45 11.87 -1.99
N LEU A 168 -2.43 11.59 -1.13
CA LEU A 168 -3.83 11.49 -1.48
C LEU A 168 -4.40 12.82 -1.97
N ALA A 169 -4.09 13.92 -1.29
CA ALA A 169 -4.49 15.26 -1.71
C ALA A 169 -3.97 15.58 -3.12
N GLU A 170 -2.67 15.36 -3.36
CA GLU A 170 -2.05 15.58 -4.67
C GLU A 170 -2.61 14.66 -5.75
N TYR A 171 -2.91 13.39 -5.43
CA TYR A 171 -3.47 12.42 -6.37
C TYR A 171 -4.86 12.84 -6.86
N LEU A 172 -5.69 13.35 -5.95
CA LEU A 172 -7.05 13.79 -6.24
C LEU A 172 -7.12 15.25 -6.75
N GLY A 173 -5.98 15.96 -6.80
CA GLY A 173 -5.89 17.32 -7.33
C GLY A 173 -6.27 18.42 -6.34
N PHE A 174 -6.11 18.20 -5.04
CA PHE A 174 -6.25 19.20 -3.97
C PHE A 174 -4.93 19.88 -3.62
#